data_AF-A0A5D3AZP8-F1
#
_entry.id   AF-A0A5D3AZP8-F1
#
_cell.length_a   1.000
_cell.length_b   1.000
_cell.length_c   1.000
_cell.angle_alpha   90.00
_cell.angle_beta   90.00
_cell.angle_gamma   90.00
#
_symmetry.space_group_name_H-M   'P 1'
#
loop_
_entity.id
_entity.type
_entity.pdbx_description
1 polymer ?
#
loop_
_entity_poly.entity_id
_entity_poly.type
_entity_poly.pdbx_seq_one_letter_code
_entity_poly.pdbx_strand_id
1 'polypeptide(L)'
;MPSIPRSLLSRRSPTALSTRRLAHSHPATMRDHSDSTFVSTPFTPPSSAATASPLPLPTAFNRYSATQEFPKQHVTSVYPPSPPLSEKDAFMPSPPPTRPLSRELKTSSHINPDGRFIRIVEVSPRDGLQNLKGKVVPTEIKKELVEKLLWAGVRCVEVGSFVRGDWVPQMADTPKLLPLLPAYTNPPPPPDPSSPSLTHHIPIPPSAQSIHYPVLVPNMKGLDNLLHLQSSSQASGGGALTDEIAVFVSASEPFSQANNHSSISSVLSSLPPLIARAKENNLRVRGYVSCVITCPFSGPTDVEQVVDVAERLLNMGCYEVSMGDTTGEGDVEGWGRLWKVMKRRGLDMSKVAAHCHDTFALALPSLLSLLPAGLQTIDASLSGLGGCPYSPGATGNIPTEDVVYALHKAGYETGVDLDRLVQVGRWLCGVLGVEGESRVGRGIAGRREGRERGEREGRGERASGEETEDGM
;
A
#
# COMPACT_ATOMS: atom_id res chain seq x y z
N MET A 1 -60.98 -58.03 -3.19
CA MET A 1 -60.23 -58.26 -4.44
C MET A 1 -59.21 -57.14 -4.58
N PRO A 2 -57.95 -57.47 -4.85
CA PRO A 2 -56.76 -57.07 -4.09
C PRO A 2 -55.80 -56.20 -4.97
N SER A 3 -54.60 -55.76 -4.60
CA SER A 3 -53.49 -56.54 -4.04
C SER A 3 -52.28 -55.70 -3.60
N ILE A 4 -51.79 -56.09 -2.44
CA ILE A 4 -50.49 -55.83 -1.80
C ILE A 4 -49.41 -56.74 -2.43
N PRO A 5 -48.10 -56.45 -2.28
CA PRO A 5 -47.21 -57.25 -1.40
C PRO A 5 -46.37 -56.31 -0.48
N ARG A 6 -46.19 -56.41 0.86
CA ARG A 6 -45.82 -57.48 1.83
C ARG A 6 -44.78 -58.45 1.27
N SER A 7 -43.65 -58.78 1.88
CA SER A 7 -43.05 -58.59 3.23
C SER A 7 -41.70 -59.36 3.16
N LEU A 8 -40.65 -59.05 3.91
CA LEU A 8 -40.27 -59.69 5.20
C LEU A 8 -38.84 -59.17 5.51
N LEU A 9 -38.54 -58.41 6.58
CA LEU A 9 -38.42 -58.75 8.01
C LEU A 9 -37.36 -59.81 8.38
N SER A 10 -36.62 -59.46 9.45
CA SER A 10 -35.96 -60.32 10.46
C SER A 10 -34.45 -60.56 10.25
N ARG A 11 -33.52 -60.40 11.22
CA ARG A 11 -33.55 -60.08 12.66
C ARG A 11 -32.09 -59.87 13.15
N ARG A 12 -31.94 -59.03 14.19
CA ARG A 12 -31.10 -59.19 15.41
C ARG A 12 -29.57 -59.48 15.32
N SER A 13 -28.78 -58.43 15.57
CA SER A 13 -28.03 -58.15 16.84
C SER A 13 -26.92 -59.14 17.32
N PRO A 14 -26.12 -58.82 18.36
CA PRO A 14 -24.66 -58.62 18.25
C PRO A 14 -23.84 -59.66 19.05
N THR A 15 -22.54 -59.73 18.83
CA THR A 15 -21.61 -60.41 19.74
C THR A 15 -20.30 -59.64 19.91
N ALA A 16 -19.99 -59.42 21.18
CA ALA A 16 -18.77 -58.84 21.70
C ALA A 16 -17.71 -59.92 21.97
N LEU A 17 -16.52 -59.42 22.34
CA LEU A 17 -15.40 -60.06 23.04
C LEU A 17 -14.49 -60.99 22.21
N SER A 18 -13.22 -60.60 22.10
CA SER A 18 -12.20 -61.19 22.98
C SER A 18 -10.83 -60.51 22.85
N THR A 19 -10.37 -60.03 23.99
CA THR A 19 -9.01 -59.84 24.48
C THR A 19 -7.82 -60.47 23.72
N ARG A 20 -6.74 -59.70 23.57
CA ARG A 20 -5.39 -60.15 23.99
C ARG A 20 -4.45 -58.96 24.23
N ARG A 21 -4.12 -58.73 25.51
CA ARG A 21 -2.84 -58.15 25.95
C ARG A 21 -1.74 -59.15 25.65
N LEU A 22 -0.54 -58.67 25.34
CA LEU A 22 0.72 -59.19 25.88
C LEU A 22 1.80 -58.11 25.74
N ALA A 23 2.19 -57.57 26.89
CA ALA A 23 3.45 -56.85 27.09
C ALA A 23 4.57 -57.88 27.27
N HIS A 24 5.75 -57.65 26.71
CA HIS A 24 7.00 -58.20 27.23
C HIS A 24 8.11 -57.15 27.16
N SER A 25 8.81 -57.09 28.29
CA SER A 25 9.91 -56.24 28.70
C SER A 25 11.25 -56.98 28.54
N HIS A 26 12.33 -56.21 28.74
CA HIS A 26 13.69 -56.61 29.22
C HIS A 26 14.80 -56.87 28.15
N PRO A 27 16.11 -56.80 28.53
CA PRO A 27 16.89 -55.56 28.61
C PRO A 27 18.36 -55.71 28.11
N ALA A 28 19.18 -54.68 28.36
CA ALA A 28 20.65 -54.72 28.57
C ALA A 28 21.58 -54.91 27.34
N THR A 29 22.51 -53.97 27.14
CA THR A 29 23.87 -54.03 27.73
C THR A 29 24.74 -52.85 27.29
N MET A 30 25.56 -52.38 28.22
CA MET A 30 26.65 -51.42 28.02
C MET A 30 27.70 -51.95 27.05
N ARG A 31 28.37 -51.03 26.33
CA ARG A 31 29.83 -51.03 26.16
C ARG A 31 30.34 -49.62 25.95
N ASP A 32 31.46 -49.39 26.61
CA ASP A 32 32.23 -48.16 26.81
C ASP A 32 33.40 -48.06 25.82
N HIS A 33 34.09 -46.92 25.83
CA HIS A 33 35.28 -46.47 25.07
C HIS A 33 34.99 -45.77 23.73
N SER A 34 35.58 -44.61 23.40
CA SER A 34 36.55 -43.73 24.09
C SER A 34 36.70 -42.41 23.31
N ASP A 35 36.85 -41.31 24.05
CA ASP A 35 37.66 -40.11 23.79
C ASP A 35 37.77 -39.52 22.38
N SER A 36 37.16 -38.34 22.18
CA SER A 36 37.92 -37.21 21.62
C SER A 36 37.42 -35.90 22.24
N THR A 37 38.38 -35.17 22.78
CA THR A 37 38.26 -34.01 23.64
C THR A 37 37.95 -32.73 22.86
N PHE A 38 36.92 -32.01 23.31
CA PHE A 38 36.61 -30.64 22.91
C PHE A 38 37.45 -29.70 23.78
N VAL A 39 38.39 -28.96 23.18
CA VAL A 39 39.17 -27.93 23.88
C VAL A 39 38.43 -26.60 23.77
N SER A 40 37.84 -26.17 24.89
CA SER A 40 37.32 -24.82 25.09
C SER A 40 38.46 -23.87 25.45
N THR A 41 38.70 -22.85 24.64
CA THR A 41 39.60 -21.73 24.99
C THR A 41 38.81 -20.62 25.69
N PRO A 42 39.25 -20.11 26.85
CA PRO A 42 38.58 -19.03 27.57
C PRO A 42 38.85 -17.65 26.96
N PHE A 43 37.79 -16.85 26.90
CA PHE A 43 37.78 -15.44 26.48
C PHE A 43 38.44 -14.57 27.56
N THR A 44 39.46 -13.79 27.19
CA THR A 44 40.10 -12.77 28.04
C THR A 44 39.85 -11.38 27.43
N PRO A 45 39.44 -10.36 28.21
CA PRO A 45 39.13 -9.03 27.67
C PRO A 45 40.39 -8.14 27.67
N PRO A 46 40.59 -7.23 26.70
CA PRO A 46 41.61 -6.20 26.85
C PRO A 46 41.04 -4.90 27.45
N SER A 47 41.83 -4.41 28.40
CA SER A 47 41.75 -3.13 29.08
C SER A 47 42.17 -1.95 28.18
N SER A 48 41.77 -0.77 28.65
CA SER A 48 41.93 0.62 28.20
C SER A 48 43.24 1.11 27.54
N ALA A 49 43.02 2.06 26.62
CA ALA A 49 43.72 3.32 26.38
C ALA A 49 45.21 3.32 25.96
N ALA A 50 45.43 3.64 24.69
CA ALA A 50 46.60 4.40 24.23
C ALA A 50 46.16 5.37 23.10
N THR A 51 46.39 6.65 23.34
CA THR A 51 46.20 7.80 22.45
C THR A 51 47.09 7.71 21.20
N ALA A 52 46.52 7.90 20.01
CA ALA A 52 47.27 8.06 18.77
C ALA A 52 46.86 9.36 18.06
N SER A 53 47.82 10.27 17.93
CA SER A 53 47.75 11.53 17.19
C SER A 53 47.63 11.31 15.67
N PRO A 54 47.06 12.27 14.91
CA PRO A 54 46.90 12.15 13.46
C PRO A 54 48.22 12.42 12.72
N LEU A 55 48.59 11.54 11.79
CA LEU A 55 49.69 11.74 10.85
C LEU A 55 49.22 12.45 9.55
N PRO A 56 50.10 13.21 8.87
CA PRO A 56 49.72 14.31 8.00
C PRO A 56 49.47 13.91 6.53
N LEU A 57 48.64 14.72 5.86
CA LEU A 57 48.41 14.71 4.41
C LEU A 57 49.69 15.10 3.64
N PRO A 58 50.04 14.41 2.53
CA PRO A 58 51.15 14.84 1.70
C PRO A 58 50.73 15.98 0.77
N THR A 59 51.35 17.14 1.00
CA THR A 59 51.39 18.29 0.10
C THR A 59 52.36 18.02 -1.04
N ALA A 60 51.88 18.05 -2.28
CA ALA A 60 52.72 18.22 -3.46
C ALA A 60 52.09 19.29 -4.37
N PHE A 61 52.60 20.51 -4.21
CA PHE A 61 52.48 21.58 -5.19
C PHE A 61 53.20 21.15 -6.47
N ASN A 62 52.52 21.20 -7.62
CA ASN A 62 53.21 21.39 -8.89
C ASN A 62 52.47 22.44 -9.72
N ARG A 63 53.16 23.55 -9.98
CA ARG A 63 52.73 24.61 -10.89
C ARG A 63 52.86 24.08 -12.31
N TYR A 64 51.82 24.19 -13.13
CA TYR A 64 51.99 24.30 -14.58
C TYR A 64 51.09 25.38 -15.15
N SER A 65 51.74 26.19 -16.00
CA SER A 65 51.31 27.42 -16.61
C SER A 65 50.18 27.23 -17.62
N ALA A 66 49.38 28.29 -17.77
CA ALA A 66 48.44 28.49 -18.86
C ALA A 66 49.11 28.36 -20.23
N THR A 67 48.46 27.62 -21.14
CA THR A 67 48.04 28.00 -22.50
C THR A 67 47.79 26.72 -23.30
N GLN A 68 46.54 26.31 -23.46
CA GLN A 68 46.10 25.47 -24.59
C GLN A 68 44.65 25.79 -24.90
N GLU A 69 44.45 26.39 -26.07
CA GLU A 69 43.15 26.70 -26.66
C GLU A 69 42.45 25.40 -27.10
N PHE A 70 41.19 25.21 -26.69
CA PHE A 70 40.32 24.17 -27.23
C PHE A 70 39.33 24.80 -28.22
N PRO A 71 39.13 24.21 -29.42
CA PRO A 71 38.28 24.79 -30.45
C PRO A 71 36.79 24.73 -30.03
N LYS A 72 36.10 25.86 -30.17
CA LYS A 72 34.65 25.98 -29.94
C LYS A 72 33.88 25.07 -30.90
N GLN A 73 33.30 23.99 -30.37
CA GLN A 73 32.29 23.23 -31.10
C GLN A 73 30.96 24.00 -31.05
N HIS A 74 30.51 24.46 -32.21
CA HIS A 74 29.17 24.97 -32.44
C HIS A 74 28.17 23.82 -32.28
N VAL A 75 27.34 23.85 -31.24
CA VAL A 75 26.14 23.01 -31.17
C VAL A 75 25.07 23.67 -32.05
N THR A 76 24.86 23.13 -33.24
CA THR A 76 23.73 23.50 -34.10
C THR A 76 22.45 22.85 -33.55
N SER A 77 21.56 23.67 -33.00
CA SER A 77 20.18 23.31 -32.69
C SER A 77 19.46 22.90 -33.98
N VAL A 78 19.05 21.64 -34.09
CA VAL A 78 18.21 21.15 -35.19
C VAL A 78 16.75 21.26 -34.76
N TYR A 79 16.25 22.49 -34.74
CA TYR A 79 14.81 22.73 -34.79
C TYR A 79 14.53 23.60 -36.02
N PRO A 80 13.58 23.22 -36.90
CA PRO A 80 13.19 24.09 -38.00
C PRO A 80 12.59 25.39 -37.43
N PRO A 81 12.85 26.55 -38.05
CA PRO A 81 12.28 27.81 -37.60
C PRO A 81 10.75 27.78 -37.74
N SER A 82 10.06 28.26 -36.72
CA SER A 82 8.61 28.48 -36.76
C SER A 82 8.23 29.42 -37.91
N PRO A 83 7.10 29.19 -38.60
CA PRO A 83 6.65 30.08 -39.67
C PRO A 83 6.32 31.48 -39.10
N PRO A 84 6.51 32.55 -39.90
CA PRO A 84 6.16 33.90 -39.49
C PRO A 84 4.64 34.02 -39.30
N LEU A 85 4.24 34.63 -38.19
CA LEU A 85 2.84 34.93 -37.88
C LEU A 85 2.34 35.98 -38.88
N SER A 86 1.33 35.63 -39.68
CA SER A 86 0.56 36.59 -40.46
C SER A 86 -0.39 37.35 -39.53
N GLU A 87 -0.23 38.67 -39.49
CA GLU A 87 -1.23 39.57 -38.90
C GLU A 87 -2.53 39.48 -39.71
N LYS A 88 -3.57 38.96 -39.06
CA LYS A 88 -4.98 39.42 -39.11
C LYS A 88 -5.87 38.26 -38.67
N ASP A 89 -6.32 38.34 -37.43
CA ASP A 89 -7.74 38.27 -37.08
C ASP A 89 -7.87 38.63 -35.60
N ALA A 90 -8.61 39.70 -35.33
CA ALA A 90 -8.97 40.14 -33.99
C ALA A 90 -9.96 39.12 -33.39
N PHE A 91 -9.44 38.00 -32.93
CA PHE A 91 -10.20 37.05 -32.13
C PHE A 91 -10.06 37.48 -30.67
N MET A 92 -11.14 37.96 -30.07
CA MET A 92 -11.20 38.13 -28.62
C MET A 92 -10.78 36.80 -27.97
N PRO A 93 -9.72 36.76 -27.15
CA PRO A 93 -9.33 35.51 -26.53
C PRO A 93 -10.40 35.16 -25.51
N SER A 94 -11.18 34.11 -25.80
CA SER A 94 -11.82 33.33 -24.76
C SER A 94 -10.75 32.97 -23.71
N PRO A 95 -11.09 32.95 -22.41
CA PRO A 95 -10.13 32.59 -21.38
C PRO A 95 -9.49 31.24 -21.77
N PRO A 96 -8.16 31.10 -21.67
CA PRO A 96 -7.51 29.87 -22.08
C PRO A 96 -8.13 28.71 -21.30
N PRO A 97 -8.48 27.59 -21.95
CA PRO A 97 -8.94 26.42 -21.21
C PRO A 97 -7.90 26.09 -20.14
N THR A 98 -8.34 25.94 -18.89
CA THR A 98 -7.49 25.61 -17.74
C THR A 98 -6.68 24.35 -18.05
N ARG A 99 -5.41 24.52 -18.42
CA ARG A 99 -4.53 23.40 -18.80
C ARG A 99 -4.24 22.54 -17.56
N PRO A 100 -4.21 21.19 -17.65
CA PRO A 100 -3.80 20.33 -16.54
C PRO A 100 -2.43 20.73 -15.99
N LEU A 101 -2.28 20.65 -14.67
CA LEU A 101 -1.02 20.92 -13.97
C LEU A 101 -0.06 19.73 -14.07
N SER A 102 -0.64 18.53 -14.16
CA SER A 102 0.01 17.27 -14.52
C SER A 102 0.66 17.27 -15.91
N ARG A 103 0.43 18.31 -16.74
CA ARG A 103 1.02 18.64 -18.06
C ARG A 103 1.69 17.44 -18.74
N GLU A 104 0.96 16.84 -19.70
CA GLU A 104 1.43 15.78 -20.59
C GLU A 104 1.68 14.42 -19.92
N LEU A 105 0.64 13.74 -19.42
CA LEU A 105 0.71 12.28 -19.19
C LEU A 105 0.93 11.47 -20.49
N LYS A 106 0.87 12.11 -21.66
CA LYS A 106 1.29 11.51 -22.93
C LYS A 106 2.82 11.55 -23.07
N THR A 107 3.52 10.64 -22.41
CA THR A 107 4.69 10.07 -23.09
C THR A 107 4.18 9.46 -24.38
N SER A 108 4.92 9.65 -25.47
CA SER A 108 4.67 9.11 -26.81
C SER A 108 4.63 7.57 -26.89
N SER A 109 4.49 6.88 -25.77
CA SER A 109 4.13 5.47 -25.73
C SER A 109 2.74 5.34 -26.34
N HIS A 110 2.67 4.72 -27.51
CA HIS A 110 1.45 4.23 -28.12
C HIS A 110 0.48 3.77 -27.03
N ILE A 111 -0.63 4.47 -26.89
CA ILE A 111 -1.72 4.08 -25.99
C ILE A 111 -2.09 2.66 -26.42
N ASN A 112 -1.80 1.70 -25.55
CA ASN A 112 -2.18 0.32 -25.80
C ASN A 112 -3.72 0.31 -25.69
N PRO A 113 -4.47 -0.05 -26.74
CA PRO A 113 -5.94 -0.06 -26.71
C PRO A 113 -6.50 -1.03 -25.66
N ASP A 114 -5.67 -1.96 -25.16
CA ASP A 114 -5.97 -2.89 -24.06
C ASP A 114 -5.52 -2.37 -22.69
N GLY A 115 -5.37 -1.04 -22.51
CA GLY A 115 -4.74 -0.46 -21.31
C GLY A 115 -5.26 -1.08 -20.01
N ARG A 116 -4.31 -1.43 -19.13
CA ARG A 116 -4.57 -2.34 -18.01
C ARG A 116 -4.97 -1.50 -16.79
N PHE A 117 -6.05 -1.91 -16.15
CA PHE A 117 -6.50 -1.30 -14.89
C PHE A 117 -5.67 -1.82 -13.71
N ILE A 118 -5.22 -0.91 -12.85
CA ILE A 118 -4.58 -1.22 -11.56
C ILE A 118 -5.44 -0.66 -10.44
N ARG A 119 -5.86 -1.53 -9.52
CA ARG A 119 -6.63 -1.14 -8.34
C ARG A 119 -5.69 -0.55 -7.28
N ILE A 120 -6.01 0.65 -6.83
CA ILE A 120 -5.37 1.29 -5.68
C ILE A 120 -6.18 0.98 -4.43
N VAL A 121 -5.54 0.42 -3.41
CA VAL A 121 -6.07 0.36 -2.04
C VAL A 121 -5.39 1.44 -1.22
N GLU A 122 -6.16 2.47 -0.88
CA GLU A 122 -5.67 3.61 -0.13
C GLU A 122 -5.71 3.30 1.37
N VAL A 123 -4.53 3.23 1.99
CA VAL A 123 -4.39 2.84 3.40
C VAL A 123 -4.10 4.01 4.33
N SER A 124 -4.06 5.26 3.85
CA SER A 124 -3.77 6.42 4.71
C SER A 124 -4.70 6.57 5.92
N PRO A 125 -6.03 6.35 5.85
CA PRO A 125 -6.88 6.56 7.03
C PRO A 125 -6.67 5.52 8.13
N ARG A 126 -6.24 4.31 7.79
CA ARG A 126 -5.84 3.26 8.74
C ARG A 126 -4.33 3.31 8.97
N ASP A 127 -3.57 2.70 8.06
CA ASP A 127 -2.15 2.45 8.24
C ASP A 127 -1.32 3.73 8.28
N GLY A 128 -1.66 4.71 7.45
CA GLY A 128 -0.98 6.00 7.44
C GLY A 128 -1.14 6.79 8.74
N LEU A 129 -2.36 6.86 9.27
CA LEU A 129 -2.63 7.58 10.52
C LEU A 129 -2.25 6.79 11.77
N GLN A 130 -2.21 5.45 11.72
CA GLN A 130 -2.07 4.59 12.90
C GLN A 130 -0.86 4.94 13.76
N ASN A 131 0.29 5.18 13.12
CA ASN A 131 1.56 5.44 13.79
C ASN A 131 1.93 6.94 13.85
N LEU A 132 0.96 7.81 13.51
CA LEU A 132 1.16 9.25 13.62
C LEU A 132 1.38 9.65 15.08
N LYS A 133 2.54 10.25 15.35
CA LYS A 133 2.91 10.73 16.68
C LYS A 133 2.11 11.98 17.04
N GLY A 134 1.76 12.11 18.32
CA GLY A 134 1.09 13.30 18.84
C GLY A 134 -0.39 13.08 19.13
N LYS A 135 -1.21 14.10 18.88
CA LYS A 135 -2.64 14.08 19.18
C LYS A 135 -3.38 13.12 18.24
N VAL A 136 -4.37 12.42 18.78
CA VAL A 136 -5.29 11.61 17.97
C VAL A 136 -6.01 12.51 16.97
N VAL A 137 -5.98 12.13 15.70
CA VAL A 137 -6.68 12.84 14.63
C VAL A 137 -8.20 12.75 14.88
N PRO A 138 -8.92 13.89 14.90
CA PRO A 138 -10.37 13.90 15.13
C PRO A 138 -11.14 13.08 14.10
N THR A 139 -12.26 12.50 14.51
CA THR A 139 -13.13 11.67 13.66
C THR A 139 -13.63 12.44 12.45
N GLU A 140 -13.89 13.74 12.60
CA GLU A 140 -14.37 14.63 11.54
C GLU A 140 -13.32 14.80 10.43
N ILE A 141 -12.05 14.90 10.80
CA ILE A 141 -10.95 14.98 9.84
C ILE A 141 -10.78 13.65 9.11
N LYS A 142 -10.91 12.51 9.79
CA LYS A 142 -10.88 11.19 9.16
C LYS A 142 -12.04 10.99 8.18
N LYS A 143 -13.25 11.43 8.56
CA LYS A 143 -14.43 11.42 7.67
C LYS A 143 -14.15 12.27 6.43
N GLU A 144 -13.70 13.50 6.61
CA GLU A 144 -13.41 14.41 5.50
C GLU A 144 -12.31 13.85 4.59
N LEU A 145 -11.29 13.20 5.16
CA LEU A 145 -10.26 12.50 4.40
C LEU A 145 -10.86 11.42 3.49
N VAL A 146 -11.70 10.53 4.02
CA VAL A 146 -12.35 9.48 3.20
C VAL A 146 -13.20 10.11 2.10
N GLU A 147 -14.01 11.12 2.40
CA GLU A 147 -14.84 11.81 1.40
C GLU A 147 -14.00 12.45 0.29
N LYS A 148 -12.88 13.09 0.64
CA LYS A 148 -11.96 13.68 -0.35
C LYS A 148 -11.23 12.62 -1.18
N LEU A 149 -10.87 11.48 -0.61
CA LEU A 149 -10.28 10.36 -1.36
C LEU A 149 -11.28 9.80 -2.40
N LEU A 150 -12.55 9.64 -2.01
CA LEU A 150 -13.62 9.23 -2.94
C LEU A 150 -13.82 10.26 -4.07
N TRP A 151 -13.77 11.56 -3.74
CA TRP A 151 -13.82 12.66 -4.70
C TRP A 151 -12.63 12.67 -5.68
N ALA A 152 -11.46 12.22 -5.22
CA ALA A 152 -10.27 12.01 -6.05
C ALA A 152 -10.34 10.72 -6.89
N GLY A 153 -11.42 9.92 -6.79
CA GLY A 153 -11.59 8.72 -7.62
C GLY A 153 -11.13 7.43 -6.96
N VAL A 154 -10.63 7.46 -5.73
CA VAL A 154 -10.30 6.24 -4.98
C VAL A 154 -11.58 5.47 -4.67
N ARG A 155 -11.51 4.14 -4.73
CA ARG A 155 -12.68 3.25 -4.55
C ARG A 155 -12.50 2.22 -3.44
N CYS A 156 -11.27 1.84 -3.11
CA CYS A 156 -10.99 0.99 -1.96
C CYS A 156 -10.17 1.81 -0.95
N VAL A 157 -10.78 2.13 0.19
CA VAL A 157 -10.17 2.97 1.24
C VAL A 157 -10.19 2.18 2.54
N GLU A 158 -9.03 1.88 3.10
CA GLU A 158 -8.95 1.21 4.39
C GLU A 158 -9.15 2.22 5.53
N VAL A 159 -10.33 2.19 6.15
CA VAL A 159 -10.84 3.32 6.94
C VAL A 159 -10.54 3.24 8.43
N GLY A 160 -10.12 2.09 8.95
CA GLY A 160 -9.83 1.94 10.37
C GLY A 160 -9.57 0.52 10.82
N SER A 161 -9.63 0.30 12.14
CA SER A 161 -9.24 -0.96 12.76
C SER A 161 -10.01 -1.21 14.06
N PHE A 162 -10.48 -2.45 14.25
CA PHE A 162 -11.11 -2.95 15.48
C PHE A 162 -10.07 -3.58 16.42
N VAL A 163 -8.96 -2.87 16.63
CA VAL A 163 -7.93 -3.16 17.62
C VAL A 163 -8.29 -2.58 18.99
N ARG A 164 -7.47 -2.84 20.00
CA ARG A 164 -7.60 -2.18 21.30
C ARG A 164 -7.25 -0.70 21.18
N GLY A 165 -8.22 0.18 21.42
CA GLY A 165 -8.02 1.63 21.39
C GLY A 165 -6.94 2.13 22.36
N ASP A 166 -6.76 1.48 23.52
CA ASP A 166 -5.68 1.85 24.45
C ASP A 166 -4.28 1.60 23.88
N TRP A 167 -4.14 0.63 22.98
CA TRP A 167 -2.86 0.26 22.36
C TRP A 167 -2.63 1.05 21.08
N VAL A 168 -3.70 1.35 20.36
CA VAL A 168 -3.68 2.12 19.12
C VAL A 168 -4.72 3.25 19.20
N PRO A 169 -4.42 4.34 19.94
CA PRO A 169 -5.36 5.44 20.17
C PRO A 169 -5.92 6.05 18.90
N GLN A 170 -5.11 6.09 17.85
CA GLN A 170 -5.43 6.63 16.54
C GLN A 170 -6.61 5.87 15.89
N MET A 171 -6.84 4.60 16.24
CA MET A 171 -7.88 3.75 15.68
C MET A 171 -9.12 3.59 16.59
N ALA A 172 -9.08 4.16 17.80
CA ALA A 172 -10.11 3.95 18.83
C ALA A 172 -11.51 4.44 18.42
N ASP A 173 -11.60 5.39 17.50
CA ASP A 173 -12.84 5.98 17.01
C ASP A 173 -13.39 5.30 15.75
N THR A 174 -12.81 4.19 15.28
CA THR A 174 -13.34 3.43 14.13
C THR A 174 -14.86 3.14 14.25
N PRO A 175 -15.40 2.75 15.43
CA PRO A 175 -16.85 2.54 15.58
C PRO A 175 -17.70 3.80 15.44
N LYS A 176 -17.12 4.99 15.65
CA LYS A 176 -17.78 6.29 15.44
C LYS A 176 -17.64 6.75 13.99
N LEU A 177 -16.51 6.48 13.35
CA LEU A 177 -16.23 6.89 11.98
C LEU A 177 -17.13 6.16 10.97
N LEU A 178 -17.20 4.83 11.04
CA LEU A 178 -17.88 4.00 10.04
C LEU A 178 -19.33 4.43 9.77
N PRO A 179 -20.19 4.69 10.77
CA PRO A 179 -21.57 5.16 10.54
C PRO A 179 -21.69 6.53 9.88
N LEU A 180 -20.62 7.34 9.89
CA LEU A 180 -20.62 8.69 9.32
C LEU A 180 -20.17 8.72 7.85
N LEU A 181 -19.64 7.60 7.33
CA LEU A 181 -19.16 7.53 5.96
C LEU A 181 -20.34 7.44 4.97
N PRO A 182 -20.18 7.95 3.73
CA PRO A 182 -21.16 7.73 2.67
C PRO A 182 -21.38 6.23 2.46
N ALA A 183 -22.63 5.79 2.29
CA ALA A 183 -22.92 4.37 2.06
C ALA A 183 -22.12 3.85 0.86
N TYR A 184 -21.42 2.72 1.03
CA TYR A 184 -20.56 2.16 -0.03
C TYR A 184 -21.36 1.65 -1.24
N THR A 185 -22.68 1.48 -1.08
CA THR A 185 -23.63 1.14 -2.15
C THR A 185 -24.05 2.34 -3.00
N ASN A 186 -23.77 3.57 -2.56
CA ASN A 186 -24.10 4.74 -3.34
C ASN A 186 -23.17 4.81 -4.56
N PRO A 187 -23.70 5.06 -5.77
CA PRO A 187 -22.85 5.27 -6.92
C PRO A 187 -21.93 6.47 -6.62
N PRO A 188 -20.63 6.37 -6.93
CA PRO A 188 -19.73 7.49 -6.73
C PRO A 188 -20.23 8.69 -7.56
N PRO A 189 -19.96 9.93 -7.12
CA PRO A 189 -20.20 11.09 -7.97
C PRO A 189 -19.48 10.86 -9.31
N PRO A 190 -20.14 11.16 -10.45
CA PRO A 190 -19.52 10.93 -11.75
C PRO A 190 -18.19 11.66 -11.80
N PRO A 191 -17.15 11.06 -12.42
CA PRO A 191 -15.90 11.76 -12.64
C PRO A 191 -16.21 13.08 -13.35
N ASP A 192 -15.58 14.13 -12.88
CA ASP A 192 -15.78 15.45 -13.44
C ASP A 192 -15.23 15.47 -14.87
N PRO A 193 -16.09 15.64 -15.89
CA PRO A 193 -15.68 15.56 -17.28
C PRO A 193 -14.74 16.71 -17.65
N SER A 194 -14.65 17.75 -16.82
CA SER A 194 -13.70 18.85 -16.99
C SER A 194 -12.33 18.55 -16.37
N SER A 195 -12.17 17.44 -15.63
CA SER A 195 -10.88 17.07 -15.04
C SER A 195 -9.88 16.71 -16.14
N PRO A 196 -8.81 17.49 -16.30
CA PRO A 196 -7.85 17.28 -17.35
C PRO A 196 -6.81 16.20 -17.01
N SER A 197 -6.87 15.64 -15.79
CA SER A 197 -6.00 14.55 -15.32
C SER A 197 -6.60 13.16 -15.53
N LEU A 198 -7.90 13.08 -15.87
CA LEU A 198 -8.52 11.81 -16.23
C LEU A 198 -8.32 11.53 -17.72
N THR A 199 -7.46 10.55 -18.03
CA THR A 199 -7.30 10.02 -19.38
C THR A 199 -8.45 9.04 -19.67
N HIS A 200 -9.67 9.52 -19.92
CA HIS A 200 -10.78 8.62 -20.28
C HIS A 200 -10.64 8.06 -21.70
N HIS A 201 -9.66 7.18 -21.89
CA HIS A 201 -9.48 6.36 -23.09
C HIS A 201 -9.81 4.88 -22.86
N ILE A 202 -9.92 4.44 -21.60
CA ILE A 202 -10.24 3.04 -21.23
C ILE A 202 -11.35 3.02 -20.16
N PRO A 203 -12.40 2.18 -20.33
CA PRO A 203 -13.45 2.01 -19.32
C PRO A 203 -12.91 1.44 -18.00
N ILE A 204 -13.29 2.04 -16.86
CA ILE A 204 -13.04 1.47 -15.53
C ILE A 204 -13.87 0.18 -15.40
N PRO A 205 -13.26 -0.97 -15.06
CA PRO A 205 -13.99 -2.23 -14.89
C PRO A 205 -15.12 -2.09 -13.86
N PRO A 206 -16.31 -2.69 -14.06
CA PRO A 206 -17.42 -2.59 -13.11
C PRO A 206 -17.05 -2.97 -11.66
N SER A 207 -16.21 -3.99 -11.50
CA SER A 207 -15.69 -4.43 -10.19
C SER A 207 -14.84 -3.37 -9.48
N ALA A 208 -14.30 -2.41 -10.22
CA ALA A 208 -13.49 -1.32 -9.70
C ALA A 208 -14.27 0.00 -9.54
N GLN A 209 -15.57 0.02 -9.83
CA GLN A 209 -16.43 1.18 -9.63
C GLN A 209 -17.07 1.21 -8.24
N SER A 210 -17.22 0.05 -7.61
CA SER A 210 -17.78 -0.10 -6.26
C SER A 210 -16.87 0.50 -5.20
N ILE A 211 -17.48 1.15 -4.20
CA ILE A 211 -16.77 1.66 -3.04
C ILE A 211 -16.62 0.52 -2.03
N HIS A 212 -15.46 0.44 -1.39
CA HIS A 212 -15.15 -0.53 -0.34
C HIS A 212 -14.45 0.18 0.82
N TYR A 213 -14.85 -0.15 2.04
CA TYR A 213 -14.28 0.38 3.28
C TYR A 213 -13.68 -0.74 4.15
N PRO A 214 -12.61 -1.43 3.71
CA PRO A 214 -11.97 -2.44 4.52
C PRO A 214 -11.58 -1.89 5.89
N VAL A 215 -11.79 -2.72 6.92
CA VAL A 215 -11.33 -2.45 8.28
C VAL A 215 -10.50 -3.61 8.82
N LEU A 216 -9.41 -3.30 9.52
CA LEU A 216 -8.58 -4.32 10.12
C LEU A 216 -9.29 -4.96 11.32
N VAL A 217 -9.37 -6.28 11.33
CA VAL A 217 -9.99 -7.09 12.38
C VAL A 217 -8.98 -8.15 12.83
N PRO A 218 -8.21 -7.90 13.90
CA PRO A 218 -7.08 -8.75 14.28
C PRO A 218 -7.49 -10.06 14.97
N ASN A 219 -8.71 -10.14 15.51
CA ASN A 219 -9.18 -11.28 16.31
C ASN A 219 -10.72 -11.32 16.39
N MET A 220 -11.26 -12.40 16.97
CA MET A 220 -12.70 -12.63 17.09
C MET A 220 -13.43 -11.52 17.86
N LYS A 221 -12.81 -10.94 18.89
CA LYS A 221 -13.42 -9.84 19.65
C LYS A 221 -13.58 -8.58 18.80
N GLY A 222 -12.60 -8.29 17.94
CA GLY A 222 -12.71 -7.22 16.95
C GLY A 222 -13.87 -7.46 15.98
N LEU A 223 -14.03 -8.71 15.52
CA LEU A 223 -15.15 -9.11 14.66
C LEU A 223 -16.50 -8.96 15.37
N ASP A 224 -16.61 -9.42 16.61
CA ASP A 224 -17.82 -9.27 17.44
C ASP A 224 -18.25 -7.80 17.56
N ASN A 225 -17.29 -6.91 17.82
CA ASN A 225 -17.53 -5.47 17.92
C ASN A 225 -18.03 -4.88 16.59
N LEU A 226 -17.43 -5.27 15.47
CA LEU A 226 -17.86 -4.83 14.14
C LEU A 226 -19.28 -5.31 13.84
N LEU A 227 -19.58 -6.59 14.07
CA LEU A 227 -20.90 -7.17 13.80
C LEU A 227 -21.98 -6.54 14.69
N HIS A 228 -21.68 -6.26 15.96
CA HIS A 228 -22.57 -5.53 16.86
C HIS A 228 -22.84 -4.09 16.37
N LEU A 229 -21.82 -3.42 15.85
CA LEU A 229 -21.98 -2.08 15.29
C LEU A 229 -22.84 -2.10 14.02
N GLN A 230 -22.61 -3.07 13.13
CA GLN A 230 -23.41 -3.24 11.91
C GLN A 230 -24.88 -3.54 12.25
N SER A 231 -25.16 -4.44 13.19
CA SER A 231 -26.53 -4.75 13.60
C SER A 231 -27.22 -3.55 14.24
N SER A 232 -26.50 -2.76 15.04
CA SER A 232 -27.01 -1.52 15.64
C SER A 232 -27.34 -0.46 14.59
N SER A 233 -26.50 -0.33 13.55
CA SER A 233 -26.75 0.57 12.43
C SER A 233 -27.99 0.13 11.64
N GLN A 234 -28.11 -1.15 11.32
CA GLN A 234 -29.28 -1.72 10.63
C GLN A 234 -30.57 -1.53 11.43
N ALA A 235 -30.54 -1.76 12.75
CA ALA A 235 -31.69 -1.55 13.62
C ALA A 235 -32.15 -0.08 13.67
N SER A 236 -31.24 0.87 13.42
CA SER A 236 -31.52 2.30 13.35
C SER A 236 -31.93 2.78 11.95
N GLY A 237 -32.18 1.85 11.01
CA GLY A 237 -32.53 2.14 9.62
C GLY A 237 -31.32 2.43 8.71
N GLY A 238 -30.10 2.27 9.21
CA GLY A 238 -28.87 2.38 8.43
C GLY A 238 -28.60 1.14 7.56
N GLY A 239 -27.69 1.29 6.58
CA GLY A 239 -27.21 0.18 5.76
C GLY A 239 -26.08 -0.62 6.43
N ALA A 240 -25.51 -1.58 5.69
CA ALA A 240 -24.24 -2.17 6.09
C ALA A 240 -23.14 -1.08 6.08
N LEU A 241 -22.26 -1.13 7.08
CA LEU A 241 -21.20 -0.13 7.28
C LEU A 241 -19.94 -0.43 6.47
N THR A 242 -19.69 -1.72 6.22
CA THR A 242 -18.59 -2.23 5.39
C THR A 242 -18.99 -3.59 4.84
N ASP A 243 -18.38 -3.97 3.73
CA ASP A 243 -18.47 -5.28 3.09
C ASP A 243 -17.15 -6.07 3.18
N GLU A 244 -16.13 -5.54 3.86
CA GLU A 244 -14.79 -6.10 3.87
C GLU A 244 -14.06 -5.91 5.20
N ILE A 245 -13.37 -6.96 5.61
CA ILE A 245 -12.40 -6.92 6.71
C ILE A 245 -11.02 -7.34 6.23
N ALA A 246 -10.00 -6.94 6.97
CA ALA A 246 -8.63 -7.40 6.78
C ALA A 246 -8.13 -8.15 8.01
N VAL A 247 -7.45 -9.28 7.78
CA VAL A 247 -6.64 -9.98 8.78
C VAL A 247 -5.18 -9.83 8.43
N PHE A 248 -4.28 -10.01 9.39
CA PHE A 248 -2.85 -9.85 9.16
C PHE A 248 -2.05 -10.98 9.81
N VAL A 249 -0.99 -11.39 9.14
CA VAL A 249 -0.03 -12.41 9.58
C VAL A 249 1.39 -11.93 9.24
N SER A 250 2.38 -12.36 10.01
CA SER A 250 3.80 -12.13 9.71
C SER A 250 4.39 -13.34 9.01
N ALA A 251 5.32 -13.12 8.07
CA ALA A 251 6.16 -14.17 7.53
C ALA A 251 7.40 -14.48 8.40
N SER A 252 7.67 -13.69 9.44
CA SER A 252 8.80 -13.88 10.36
C SER A 252 8.34 -14.12 11.80
N GLU A 253 8.90 -15.15 12.45
CA GLU A 253 8.57 -15.53 13.83
C GLU A 253 8.94 -14.43 14.84
N PRO A 254 10.17 -13.85 14.83
CA PRO A 254 10.49 -12.69 15.68
C PRO A 254 9.51 -11.52 15.54
N PHE A 255 9.09 -11.19 14.32
CA PHE A 255 8.11 -10.12 14.12
C PHE A 255 6.71 -10.50 14.61
N SER A 256 6.28 -11.75 14.39
CA SER A 256 5.02 -12.27 14.94
C SER A 256 5.02 -12.19 16.47
N GLN A 257 6.12 -12.52 17.13
CA GLN A 257 6.22 -12.43 18.59
C GLN A 257 6.20 -10.98 19.08
N ALA A 258 6.90 -10.08 18.40
CA ALA A 258 6.93 -8.66 18.78
C ALA A 258 5.57 -7.96 18.59
N ASN A 259 4.84 -8.33 17.54
CA ASN A 259 3.61 -7.64 17.14
C ASN A 259 2.32 -8.34 17.65
N ASN A 260 2.27 -9.66 17.62
CA ASN A 260 1.10 -10.45 18.03
C ASN A 260 1.26 -11.12 19.40
N HIS A 261 2.46 -11.10 19.99
CA HIS A 261 2.79 -11.91 21.18
C HIS A 261 2.46 -13.39 21.00
N SER A 262 2.63 -13.88 19.76
CA SER A 262 2.29 -15.25 19.38
C SER A 262 3.12 -15.72 18.19
N SER A 263 3.23 -17.04 18.01
CA SER A 263 3.90 -17.62 16.83
C SER A 263 3.04 -17.52 15.59
N ILE A 264 3.67 -17.59 14.40
CA ILE A 264 2.96 -17.56 13.12
C ILE A 264 1.91 -18.68 13.07
N SER A 265 2.30 -19.90 13.48
CA SER A 265 1.42 -21.07 13.50
C SER A 265 0.20 -20.86 14.40
N SER A 266 0.37 -20.24 15.57
CA SER A 266 -0.75 -19.96 16.48
C SER A 266 -1.69 -18.90 15.91
N VAL A 267 -1.14 -17.83 15.32
CA VAL A 267 -1.95 -16.81 14.61
C VAL A 267 -2.77 -17.46 13.50
N LEU A 268 -2.12 -18.21 12.60
CA LEU A 268 -2.79 -18.91 11.50
C LEU A 268 -3.87 -19.88 11.99
N SER A 269 -3.63 -20.60 13.08
CA SER A 269 -4.61 -21.55 13.65
C SER A 269 -5.85 -20.85 14.21
N SER A 270 -5.76 -19.56 14.56
CA SER A 270 -6.89 -18.78 15.09
C SER A 270 -7.78 -18.17 14.00
N LEU A 271 -7.30 -18.07 12.76
CA LEU A 271 -8.00 -17.38 11.67
C LEU A 271 -9.19 -18.14 11.06
N PRO A 272 -9.18 -19.48 10.88
CA PRO A 272 -10.30 -20.19 10.24
C PRO A 272 -11.68 -19.89 10.84
N PRO A 273 -11.90 -19.92 12.17
CA PRO A 273 -13.21 -19.58 12.72
C PRO A 273 -13.59 -18.10 12.53
N LEU A 274 -12.61 -17.19 12.54
CA LEU A 274 -12.84 -15.76 12.27
C LEU A 274 -13.27 -15.54 10.81
N ILE A 275 -12.55 -16.13 9.87
CA ILE A 275 -12.82 -16.00 8.43
C ILE A 275 -14.18 -16.62 8.09
N ALA A 276 -14.49 -17.80 8.64
CA ALA A 276 -15.79 -18.45 8.46
C ALA A 276 -16.94 -17.54 8.92
N ARG A 277 -16.84 -17.00 10.13
CA ARG A 277 -17.87 -16.13 10.70
C ARG A 277 -18.01 -14.79 9.95
N ALA A 278 -16.90 -14.22 9.48
CA ALA A 278 -16.95 -13.02 8.64
C ALA A 278 -17.74 -13.30 7.35
N LYS A 279 -17.45 -14.42 6.67
CA LYS A 279 -18.13 -14.83 5.44
C LYS A 279 -19.62 -15.13 5.66
N GLU A 280 -19.99 -15.76 6.78
CA GLU A 280 -21.40 -15.98 7.17
C GLU A 280 -22.18 -14.66 7.30
N ASN A 281 -21.49 -13.55 7.60
CA ASN A 281 -22.05 -12.22 7.69
C ASN A 281 -21.83 -11.38 6.42
N ASN A 282 -21.56 -12.03 5.28
CA ASN A 282 -21.34 -11.42 3.97
C ASN A 282 -20.14 -10.43 3.92
N LEU A 283 -19.15 -10.62 4.80
CA LEU A 283 -17.91 -9.85 4.76
C LEU A 283 -16.85 -10.61 3.94
N ARG A 284 -16.26 -9.92 2.96
CA ARG A 284 -15.05 -10.41 2.29
C ARG A 284 -13.86 -10.28 3.24
N VAL A 285 -12.89 -11.17 3.13
CA VAL A 285 -11.69 -11.13 3.95
C VAL A 285 -10.45 -10.95 3.09
N ARG A 286 -9.73 -9.87 3.33
CA ARG A 286 -8.39 -9.62 2.78
C ARG A 286 -7.33 -10.09 3.77
N GLY A 287 -6.29 -10.76 3.30
CA GLY A 287 -5.14 -11.14 4.13
C GLY A 287 -3.96 -10.20 3.90
N TYR A 288 -3.24 -9.82 4.94
CA TYR A 288 -1.94 -9.18 4.84
C TYR A 288 -0.85 -10.14 5.33
N VAL A 289 0.26 -10.20 4.60
CA VAL A 289 1.49 -10.87 5.04
C VAL A 289 2.58 -9.81 5.20
N SER A 290 3.08 -9.62 6.40
CA SER A 290 4.17 -8.67 6.70
C SER A 290 5.54 -9.33 6.64
N CYS A 291 6.61 -8.52 6.56
CA CYS A 291 8.00 -8.95 6.45
C CYS A 291 8.25 -9.90 5.25
N VAL A 292 7.69 -9.59 4.07
CA VAL A 292 7.78 -10.51 2.92
C VAL A 292 9.15 -10.55 2.25
N ILE A 293 9.96 -9.51 2.47
CA ILE A 293 11.35 -9.44 1.99
C ILE A 293 12.32 -9.47 3.16
N THR A 294 12.20 -8.50 4.08
CA THR A 294 13.06 -8.37 5.25
C THR A 294 12.22 -8.22 6.50
N CYS A 295 12.71 -8.84 7.58
CA CYS A 295 12.22 -8.64 8.94
C CYS A 295 13.19 -7.73 9.70
N PRO A 296 12.71 -6.71 10.44
CA PRO A 296 13.59 -5.81 11.18
C PRO A 296 14.36 -6.50 12.33
N PHE A 297 13.95 -7.71 12.73
CA PHE A 297 14.57 -8.46 13.82
C PHE A 297 15.50 -9.58 13.34
N SER A 298 15.16 -10.24 12.23
CA SER A 298 15.87 -11.44 11.74
C SER A 298 16.58 -11.24 10.40
N GLY A 299 16.47 -10.06 9.78
CA GLY A 299 17.02 -9.81 8.45
C GLY A 299 16.18 -10.45 7.33
N PRO A 300 16.80 -10.90 6.22
CA PRO A 300 16.10 -11.46 5.08
C PRO A 300 15.15 -12.59 5.47
N THR A 301 13.93 -12.57 4.93
CA THR A 301 12.90 -13.58 5.22
C THR A 301 12.92 -14.68 4.16
N ASP A 302 12.69 -15.93 4.59
CA ASP A 302 12.62 -17.07 3.68
C ASP A 302 11.38 -16.97 2.77
N VAL A 303 11.62 -16.88 1.46
CA VAL A 303 10.58 -16.77 0.45
C VAL A 303 9.62 -17.96 0.45
N GLU A 304 10.08 -19.18 0.75
CA GLU A 304 9.17 -20.34 0.79
C GLU A 304 8.20 -20.23 1.97
N GLN A 305 8.67 -19.76 3.12
CA GLN A 305 7.84 -19.48 4.29
C GLN A 305 6.82 -18.37 4.00
N VAL A 306 7.24 -17.29 3.34
CA VAL A 306 6.34 -16.21 2.92
C VAL A 306 5.21 -16.74 2.04
N VAL A 307 5.55 -17.59 1.06
CA VAL A 307 4.54 -18.17 0.15
C VAL A 307 3.66 -19.21 0.84
N ASP A 308 4.17 -20.00 1.80
CA ASP A 308 3.33 -20.88 2.63
C ASP A 308 2.27 -20.11 3.41
N VAL A 309 2.63 -18.97 4.01
CA VAL A 309 1.66 -18.11 4.73
C VAL A 309 0.60 -17.56 3.77
N ALA A 310 1.01 -17.04 2.61
CA ALA A 310 0.09 -16.50 1.61
C ALA A 310 -0.88 -17.58 1.07
N GLU A 311 -0.35 -18.76 0.73
CA GLU A 311 -1.15 -19.90 0.28
C GLU A 311 -2.17 -20.33 1.32
N ARG A 312 -1.77 -20.41 2.60
CA ARG A 312 -2.68 -20.73 3.71
C ARG A 312 -3.81 -19.71 3.85
N LEU A 313 -3.52 -18.41 3.76
CA LEU A 313 -4.55 -17.36 3.83
C LEU A 313 -5.57 -17.48 2.70
N LEU A 314 -5.10 -17.72 1.46
CA LEU A 314 -5.98 -17.96 0.31
C LEU A 314 -6.84 -19.21 0.52
N ASN A 315 -6.24 -20.31 0.99
CA ASN A 315 -6.94 -21.58 1.26
C ASN A 315 -7.99 -21.45 2.39
N MET A 316 -7.76 -20.58 3.36
CA MET A 316 -8.74 -20.28 4.41
C MET A 316 -9.94 -19.46 3.89
N GLY A 317 -9.83 -18.89 2.68
CA GLY A 317 -10.90 -18.16 2.03
C GLY A 317 -10.70 -16.65 2.00
N CYS A 318 -9.48 -16.15 2.23
CA CYS A 318 -9.16 -14.76 1.86
C CYS A 318 -9.33 -14.60 0.34
N TYR A 319 -10.01 -13.54 -0.10
CA TYR A 319 -10.24 -13.31 -1.52
C TYR A 319 -9.00 -12.73 -2.22
N GLU A 320 -8.16 -12.02 -1.46
CA GLU A 320 -6.89 -11.43 -1.87
C GLU A 320 -5.92 -11.46 -0.69
N VAL A 321 -4.62 -11.62 -0.99
CA VAL A 321 -3.53 -11.48 -0.04
C VAL A 321 -2.60 -10.36 -0.50
N SER A 322 -2.36 -9.39 0.37
CA SER A 322 -1.40 -8.29 0.16
C SER A 322 -0.05 -8.62 0.79
N MET A 323 0.98 -8.64 -0.05
CA MET A 323 2.36 -8.94 0.34
C MET A 323 3.03 -7.64 0.79
N GLY A 324 3.42 -7.57 2.06
CA GLY A 324 3.92 -6.37 2.72
C GLY A 324 5.44 -6.35 2.92
N ASP A 325 6.14 -5.48 2.18
CA ASP A 325 7.52 -5.09 2.50
C ASP A 325 7.52 -4.03 3.60
N THR A 326 7.50 -4.52 4.84
CA THR A 326 7.31 -3.73 6.06
C THR A 326 8.48 -2.79 6.38
N THR A 327 9.70 -3.15 5.97
CA THR A 327 10.88 -2.31 6.21
C THR A 327 11.19 -1.39 5.04
N GLY A 328 10.71 -1.72 3.83
CA GLY A 328 10.96 -0.95 2.61
C GLY A 328 12.32 -1.26 1.97
N GLU A 329 12.91 -2.41 2.31
CA GLU A 329 14.21 -2.88 1.80
C GLU A 329 14.07 -3.75 0.54
N GLY A 330 12.84 -4.02 0.11
CA GLY A 330 12.55 -4.87 -1.02
C GLY A 330 12.96 -4.25 -2.35
N ASP A 331 14.03 -4.79 -2.93
CA ASP A 331 14.49 -4.46 -4.27
C ASP A 331 13.79 -5.29 -5.37
N VAL A 332 14.06 -4.91 -6.62
CA VAL A 332 13.48 -5.55 -7.81
C VAL A 332 13.78 -7.05 -7.85
N GLU A 333 14.97 -7.48 -7.42
CA GLU A 333 15.33 -8.90 -7.43
C GLU A 333 14.60 -9.70 -6.34
N GLY A 334 14.50 -9.16 -5.13
CA GLY A 334 13.77 -9.75 -4.01
C GLY A 334 12.31 -9.96 -4.34
N TRP A 335 11.65 -8.90 -4.84
CA TRP A 335 10.28 -8.99 -5.32
C TRP A 335 10.12 -9.95 -6.49
N GLY A 336 11.04 -9.93 -7.46
CA GLY A 336 11.06 -10.87 -8.59
C GLY A 336 11.17 -12.33 -8.16
N ARG A 337 12.01 -12.64 -7.16
CA ARG A 337 12.13 -13.98 -6.57
C ARG A 337 10.83 -14.40 -5.90
N LEU A 338 10.26 -13.56 -5.04
CA LEU A 338 8.99 -13.83 -4.37
C LEU A 338 7.86 -14.11 -5.39
N TRP A 339 7.71 -13.26 -6.41
CA TRP A 339 6.70 -13.42 -7.46
C TRP A 339 6.88 -14.73 -8.24
N LYS A 340 8.13 -15.09 -8.57
CA LYS A 340 8.45 -16.34 -9.26
C LYS A 340 8.08 -17.56 -8.43
N VAL A 341 8.35 -17.53 -7.11
CA VAL A 341 8.00 -18.64 -6.20
C VAL A 341 6.49 -18.79 -6.06
N MET A 342 5.75 -17.69 -5.88
CA MET A 342 4.28 -17.72 -5.84
C MET A 342 3.68 -18.35 -7.10
N LYS A 343 4.14 -17.92 -8.29
CA LYS A 343 3.72 -18.51 -9.57
C LYS A 343 4.05 -19.99 -9.69
N ARG A 344 5.27 -20.38 -9.31
CA ARG A 344 5.72 -21.78 -9.35
C ARG A 344 4.89 -22.67 -8.43
N ARG A 345 4.48 -22.14 -7.27
CA ARG A 345 3.58 -22.81 -6.31
C ARG A 345 2.12 -22.85 -6.77
N GLY A 346 1.80 -22.22 -7.90
CA GLY A 346 0.45 -22.24 -8.48
C GLY A 346 -0.53 -21.28 -7.81
N LEU A 347 -0.05 -20.26 -7.10
CA LEU A 347 -0.94 -19.23 -6.56
C LEU A 347 -1.61 -18.46 -7.69
N ASP A 348 -2.89 -18.14 -7.51
CA ASP A 348 -3.65 -17.28 -8.41
C ASP A 348 -3.17 -15.83 -8.23
N MET A 349 -2.37 -15.36 -9.20
CA MET A 349 -1.77 -14.04 -9.13
C MET A 349 -2.78 -12.89 -9.22
N SER A 350 -4.01 -13.11 -9.67
CA SER A 350 -5.06 -12.08 -9.61
C SER A 350 -5.56 -11.81 -8.19
N LYS A 351 -5.16 -12.65 -7.23
CA LYS A 351 -5.47 -12.53 -5.79
C LYS A 351 -4.27 -12.09 -4.96
N VAL A 352 -3.20 -11.62 -5.61
CA VAL A 352 -1.98 -11.17 -4.93
C VAL A 352 -1.82 -9.67 -5.16
N ALA A 353 -1.76 -8.92 -4.07
CA ALA A 353 -1.47 -7.49 -4.05
C ALA A 353 -0.06 -7.24 -3.51
N ALA A 354 0.44 -6.03 -3.75
CA ALA A 354 1.72 -5.58 -3.20
C ALA A 354 1.51 -4.33 -2.33
N HIS A 355 2.13 -4.35 -1.16
CA HIS A 355 2.17 -3.27 -0.19
C HIS A 355 3.63 -2.98 0.14
N CYS A 356 4.12 -1.81 -0.27
CA CYS A 356 5.52 -1.45 -0.13
C CYS A 356 5.66 -0.20 0.73
N HIS A 357 6.56 -0.25 1.71
CA HIS A 357 7.10 0.94 2.33
C HIS A 357 8.24 1.53 1.49
N ASP A 358 8.38 2.86 1.46
CA ASP A 358 9.38 3.56 0.64
C ASP A 358 10.58 4.07 1.46
N THR A 359 10.90 3.40 2.59
CA THR A 359 12.01 3.75 3.49
C THR A 359 13.33 3.97 2.75
N PHE A 360 13.65 3.09 1.80
CA PHE A 360 14.91 3.10 1.07
C PHE A 360 14.75 3.49 -0.41
N ALA A 361 13.62 4.12 -0.78
CA ALA A 361 13.31 4.53 -2.15
C ALA A 361 13.24 3.37 -3.17
N LEU A 362 12.96 2.14 -2.70
CA LEU A 362 12.88 0.94 -3.52
C LEU A 362 11.44 0.54 -3.88
N ALA A 363 10.43 1.15 -3.25
CA ALA A 363 9.05 0.70 -3.42
C ALA A 363 8.55 0.86 -4.86
N LEU A 364 8.72 2.04 -5.44
CA LEU A 364 8.25 2.33 -6.80
C LEU A 364 8.93 1.47 -7.88
N PRO A 365 10.27 1.35 -7.96
CA PRO A 365 10.89 0.49 -8.97
C PRO A 365 10.49 -0.98 -8.79
N SER A 366 10.37 -1.47 -7.55
CA SER A 366 9.90 -2.83 -7.26
C SER A 366 8.48 -3.06 -7.76
N LEU A 367 7.52 -2.16 -7.47
CA LEU A 367 6.15 -2.28 -7.95
C LEU A 367 6.06 -2.27 -9.48
N LEU A 368 6.74 -1.33 -10.15
CA LEU A 368 6.72 -1.24 -11.61
C LEU A 368 7.28 -2.51 -12.27
N SER A 369 8.28 -3.15 -11.66
CA SER A 369 8.84 -4.41 -12.16
C SER A 369 7.86 -5.58 -12.15
N LEU A 370 6.84 -5.53 -11.29
CA LEU A 370 5.84 -6.59 -11.12
C LEU A 370 4.63 -6.42 -12.05
N LEU A 371 4.42 -5.26 -12.66
CA LEU A 371 3.28 -5.01 -13.55
C LEU A 371 3.26 -5.95 -14.78
N PRO A 372 4.38 -6.20 -15.49
CA PRO A 372 4.41 -7.20 -16.57
C PRO A 372 4.18 -8.62 -16.05
N ALA A 373 4.48 -8.86 -14.77
CA ALA A 373 4.30 -10.13 -14.10
C ALA A 373 2.86 -10.35 -13.56
N GLY A 374 1.94 -9.42 -13.82
CA GLY A 374 0.51 -9.58 -13.52
C GLY A 374 0.05 -8.96 -12.20
N LEU A 375 0.84 -8.08 -11.59
CA LEU A 375 0.37 -7.28 -10.44
C LEU A 375 -0.82 -6.39 -10.88
N GLN A 376 -1.92 -6.45 -10.13
CA GLN A 376 -3.17 -5.73 -10.44
C GLN A 376 -3.69 -4.88 -9.28
N THR A 377 -3.19 -5.08 -8.06
CA THR A 377 -3.61 -4.34 -6.87
C THR A 377 -2.38 -3.82 -6.14
N ILE A 378 -2.37 -2.53 -5.83
CA ILE A 378 -1.28 -1.87 -5.09
C ILE A 378 -1.87 -1.15 -3.88
N ASP A 379 -1.27 -1.37 -2.72
CA ASP A 379 -1.57 -0.64 -1.51
C ASP A 379 -0.63 0.56 -1.41
N ALA A 380 -1.19 1.74 -1.17
CA ALA A 380 -0.44 2.99 -1.06
C ALA A 380 -1.10 3.93 -0.06
N SER A 381 -0.35 4.90 0.44
CA SER A 381 -0.82 5.85 1.42
C SER A 381 -0.66 7.28 0.91
N LEU A 382 -1.73 8.06 0.99
CA LEU A 382 -1.74 9.48 0.63
C LEU A 382 -0.57 10.23 1.28
N SER A 383 0.15 11.04 0.51
CA SER A 383 1.33 11.79 0.94
C SER A 383 2.47 10.92 1.55
N GLY A 384 2.43 9.60 1.39
CA GLY A 384 3.40 8.68 2.02
C GLY A 384 3.21 8.53 3.53
N LEU A 385 2.03 8.80 4.06
CA LEU A 385 1.78 8.70 5.50
C LEU A 385 1.98 7.27 6.01
N GLY A 386 2.50 7.14 7.23
CA GLY A 386 2.64 5.87 7.93
C GLY A 386 4.06 5.65 8.43
N GLY A 387 4.46 4.39 8.50
CA GLY A 387 5.72 3.97 9.12
C GLY A 387 5.51 2.75 9.98
N CYS A 388 6.53 1.89 10.07
CA CYS A 388 6.52 0.78 11.00
C CYS A 388 7.12 1.23 12.34
N PRO A 389 6.41 1.08 13.48
CA PRO A 389 6.95 1.48 14.78
C PRO A 389 8.19 0.65 15.18
N TYR A 390 8.35 -0.53 14.59
CA TYR A 390 9.47 -1.44 14.82
C TYR A 390 10.67 -1.19 13.91
N SER A 391 10.59 -0.23 12.99
CA SER A 391 11.69 0.16 12.09
C SER A 391 12.01 1.65 12.25
N PRO A 392 12.82 2.03 13.25
CA PRO A 392 13.18 3.43 13.49
C PRO A 392 13.77 4.07 12.23
N GLY A 393 13.18 5.18 11.77
CA GLY A 393 13.60 5.88 10.56
C GLY A 393 12.91 5.45 9.26
N ALA A 394 11.99 4.48 9.31
CA ALA A 394 11.15 4.17 8.16
C ALA A 394 10.27 5.37 7.76
N THR A 395 10.42 5.84 6.51
CA THR A 395 9.68 7.01 5.96
C THR A 395 8.21 6.70 5.70
N GLY A 396 7.80 5.42 5.77
CA GLY A 396 6.39 5.01 5.71
C GLY A 396 6.00 4.28 4.44
N ASN A 397 4.71 4.30 4.17
CA ASN A 397 4.13 3.71 2.97
C ASN A 397 4.57 4.45 1.71
N ILE A 398 4.59 3.77 0.56
CA ILE A 398 4.76 4.46 -0.71
C ILE A 398 3.65 5.51 -0.94
N PRO A 399 3.99 6.75 -1.35
CA PRO A 399 2.99 7.77 -1.62
C PRO A 399 2.05 7.40 -2.78
N THR A 400 0.73 7.49 -2.55
CA THR A 400 -0.29 7.17 -3.56
C THR A 400 -0.12 8.02 -4.82
N GLU A 401 0.22 9.30 -4.68
CA GLU A 401 0.44 10.21 -5.80
C GLU A 401 1.63 9.77 -6.68
N ASP A 402 2.70 9.28 -6.07
CA ASP A 402 3.90 8.83 -6.76
C ASP A 402 3.60 7.55 -7.58
N VAL A 403 2.80 6.63 -7.00
CA VAL A 403 2.32 5.42 -7.69
C VAL A 403 1.40 5.78 -8.86
N VAL A 404 0.36 6.58 -8.61
CA VAL A 404 -0.65 6.93 -9.63
C VAL A 404 0.02 7.63 -10.81
N TYR A 405 0.93 8.58 -10.56
CA TYR A 405 1.67 9.24 -11.61
C TYR A 405 2.50 8.27 -12.46
N ALA A 406 3.24 7.36 -11.83
CA ALA A 406 4.06 6.38 -12.54
C ALA A 406 3.21 5.42 -13.37
N LEU A 407 2.09 4.95 -12.83
CA LEU A 407 1.13 4.09 -13.54
C LEU A 407 0.53 4.78 -14.75
N HIS A 408 0.03 6.01 -14.59
CA HIS A 408 -0.52 6.79 -15.70
C HIS A 408 0.52 7.04 -16.79
N LYS A 409 1.77 7.37 -16.41
CA LYS A 409 2.90 7.52 -17.35
C LYS A 409 3.26 6.22 -18.06
N ALA A 410 3.10 5.08 -17.41
CA ALA A 410 3.30 3.77 -17.99
C ALA A 410 2.10 3.28 -18.83
N GLY A 411 1.02 4.07 -18.94
CA GLY A 411 -0.17 3.73 -19.72
C GLY A 411 -1.17 2.82 -19.00
N TYR A 412 -1.11 2.75 -17.67
CA TYR A 412 -2.08 2.04 -16.83
C TYR A 412 -3.14 3.00 -16.31
N GLU A 413 -4.37 2.50 -16.18
CA GLU A 413 -5.48 3.26 -15.60
C GLU A 413 -5.73 2.87 -14.15
N THR A 414 -6.12 3.85 -13.35
CA THR A 414 -6.45 3.63 -11.92
C THR A 414 -7.84 4.14 -11.55
N GLY A 415 -8.46 4.97 -12.40
CA GLY A 415 -9.68 5.71 -12.06
C GLY A 415 -9.48 6.86 -11.07
N VAL A 416 -8.24 7.11 -10.64
CA VAL A 416 -7.88 8.18 -9.70
C VAL A 416 -7.49 9.45 -10.46
N ASP A 417 -8.08 10.58 -10.07
CA ASP A 417 -7.71 11.90 -10.51
C ASP A 417 -6.50 12.41 -9.70
N LEU A 418 -5.34 12.45 -10.35
CA LEU A 418 -4.09 12.82 -9.71
C LEU A 418 -4.07 14.27 -9.21
N ASP A 419 -4.62 15.23 -9.96
CA ASP A 419 -4.63 16.63 -9.52
C ASP A 419 -5.49 16.81 -8.26
N ARG A 420 -6.59 16.06 -8.18
CA ARG A 420 -7.44 16.03 -6.97
C ARG A 420 -6.74 15.34 -5.82
N LEU A 421 -6.13 14.18 -6.05
CA LEU A 421 -5.40 13.44 -5.04
C LEU A 421 -4.30 14.30 -4.39
N VAL A 422 -3.52 15.03 -5.19
CA VAL A 422 -2.51 15.98 -4.70
C VAL A 422 -3.14 17.08 -3.84
N GLN A 423 -4.34 17.58 -4.18
CA GLN A 423 -5.05 18.55 -3.34
C GLN A 423 -5.45 17.95 -2.00
N VAL A 424 -5.91 16.69 -1.97
CA VAL A 424 -6.23 15.99 -0.72
C VAL A 424 -4.97 15.82 0.13
N GLY A 425 -3.86 15.37 -0.47
CA GLY A 425 -2.58 15.18 0.22
C GLY A 425 -2.08 16.46 0.88
N ARG A 426 -2.11 17.59 0.15
CA ARG A 426 -1.74 18.91 0.70
C ARG A 426 -2.63 19.35 1.85
N TRP A 427 -3.94 19.20 1.69
CA TRP A 427 -4.90 19.55 2.73
C TRP A 427 -4.64 18.74 4.00
N LEU A 428 -4.49 17.41 3.87
CA LEU A 428 -4.29 16.54 5.03
C LEU A 428 -2.97 16.86 5.73
N CYS A 429 -1.86 16.98 5.00
CA CYS A 429 -0.57 17.38 5.56
C CYS A 429 -0.66 18.73 6.29
N GLY A 430 -1.39 19.70 5.73
CA GLY A 430 -1.62 20.99 6.37
C GLY A 430 -2.42 20.90 7.67
N VAL A 431 -3.48 20.09 7.70
CA VAL A 431 -4.31 19.86 8.90
C VAL A 431 -3.52 19.12 9.99
N LEU A 432 -2.70 18.14 9.59
CA LEU A 432 -1.89 17.34 10.51
C LEU A 432 -0.62 18.07 10.97
N GLY A 433 -0.21 19.13 10.27
CA GLY A 433 1.05 19.83 10.54
C GLY A 433 2.28 18.96 10.25
N VAL A 434 2.19 18.06 9.27
CA VAL A 434 3.29 17.18 8.85
C VAL A 434 3.71 17.48 7.43
N GLU A 435 4.98 17.25 7.13
CA GLU A 435 5.47 17.28 5.76
C GLU A 435 5.16 15.93 5.08
N GLY A 436 4.58 15.97 3.88
CA GLY A 436 4.31 14.78 3.09
C GLY A 436 5.54 14.34 2.31
N GLU A 437 5.71 13.04 2.13
CA GLU A 437 6.86 12.42 1.44
C GLU A 437 6.69 12.37 -0.09
N SER A 438 5.47 12.54 -0.61
CA SER A 438 5.19 12.51 -2.05
C SER A 438 6.02 13.51 -2.86
N ARG A 439 6.90 12.98 -3.72
CA ARG A 439 7.71 13.79 -4.65
C ARG A 439 6.84 14.37 -5.76
N VAL A 440 5.88 13.59 -6.26
CA VAL A 440 4.93 14.03 -7.28
C VAL A 440 4.01 15.10 -6.72
N GLY A 441 3.48 14.91 -5.52
CA GLY A 441 2.62 15.87 -4.84
C GLY A 441 3.29 17.23 -4.70
N ARG A 442 4.55 17.26 -4.23
CA ARG A 442 5.35 18.50 -4.19
C ARG A 442 5.55 19.11 -5.57
N GLY A 443 5.91 18.28 -6.57
CA GLY A 443 6.16 18.74 -7.93
C GLY A 443 4.93 19.34 -8.63
N ILE A 444 3.76 18.70 -8.53
CA ILE A 444 2.50 19.16 -9.12
C ILE A 444 2.01 20.41 -8.40
N ALA A 445 2.08 20.43 -7.06
CA ALA A 445 1.69 21.59 -6.26
C ALA A 445 2.52 22.84 -6.58
N GLY A 446 3.85 22.70 -6.66
CA GLY A 446 4.73 23.82 -6.99
C GLY A 446 4.44 24.41 -8.37
N ARG A 447 4.10 23.57 -9.36
CA ARG A 447 3.67 24.03 -10.70
C ARG A 447 2.36 24.81 -10.63
N ARG A 448 1.42 24.41 -9.78
CA ARG A 448 0.14 25.11 -9.57
C ARG A 448 0.35 26.51 -9.05
N GLU A 449 1.09 26.62 -7.96
CA GLU A 449 1.39 27.90 -7.32
C GLU A 449 2.17 28.82 -8.26
N GLY A 450 3.07 28.27 -9.08
CA GLY A 450 3.75 29.01 -10.14
C GLY A 450 2.79 29.61 -11.19
N ARG A 451 1.82 28.83 -11.66
CA ARG A 451 0.82 29.32 -12.63
C ARG A 451 -0.12 30.36 -12.04
N GLU A 452 -0.63 30.12 -10.83
CA GLU A 452 -1.53 31.05 -10.14
C GLU A 452 -0.84 32.40 -9.83
N ARG A 453 0.47 32.38 -9.53
CA ARG A 453 1.28 33.61 -9.40
C ARG A 453 1.41 34.36 -10.73
N GLY A 454 1.81 33.65 -11.80
CA GLY A 454 1.95 34.28 -13.13
C GLY A 454 0.63 34.83 -13.69
N GLU A 455 -0.51 34.18 -13.41
CA GLU A 455 -1.84 34.68 -13.79
C GLU A 455 -2.26 35.93 -12.99
N ARG A 456 -1.86 36.04 -11.71
CA ARG A 456 -2.09 37.24 -10.90
C ARG A 456 -1.21 38.40 -11.35
N GLU A 457 0.06 38.15 -11.64
CA GLU A 457 1.01 39.14 -12.15
C GLU A 457 0.58 39.65 -13.55
N GLY A 458 0.20 38.76 -14.46
CA GLY A 458 -0.28 39.14 -15.79
C GLY A 458 -1.66 39.84 -15.82
N ARG A 459 -2.49 39.68 -14.76
CA ARG A 459 -3.70 40.49 -14.56
C ARG A 459 -3.38 41.85 -13.94
N GLY A 460 -2.36 41.94 -13.08
CA GLY A 460 -1.88 43.20 -12.51
C GLY A 460 -1.28 44.14 -13.55
N GLU A 461 -0.46 43.62 -14.48
CA GLU A 461 0.12 44.41 -15.58
C GLU A 461 -0.92 44.90 -16.60
N ARG A 462 -2.04 44.17 -16.77
CA ARG A 462 -3.16 44.61 -17.62
C ARG A 462 -4.05 45.65 -16.96
N ALA A 463 -4.05 45.75 -15.63
CA ALA A 463 -4.82 46.75 -14.89
C ALA A 463 -4.10 48.11 -14.76
N SER A 464 -2.79 48.17 -15.06
CA SER A 464 -2.01 49.41 -15.08
C SER A 464 -1.90 50.05 -16.48
N GLY A 465 -2.72 49.61 -17.43
CA GLY A 465 -2.65 49.99 -18.84
C GLY A 465 -3.79 50.88 -19.34
N GLU A 466 -4.39 51.71 -18.49
CA GLU A 466 -5.34 52.74 -18.93
C GLU A 466 -5.03 54.11 -18.31
N GLU A 467 -4.90 55.08 -19.24
CA GLU A 467 -5.04 56.53 -19.09
C GLU A 467 -3.90 57.32 -18.41
N THR A 468 -2.95 57.75 -19.25
CA THR A 468 -2.41 59.12 -19.15
C THR A 468 -2.79 59.90 -20.41
N GLU A 469 -4.07 60.29 -20.49
CA GLU A 469 -4.46 61.50 -21.19
C GLU A 469 -4.42 62.64 -20.16
N ASP A 470 -3.37 63.47 -20.23
CA ASP A 470 -3.50 64.92 -20.02
C ASP A 470 -2.16 65.66 -20.22
N GLY A 471 -2.15 66.53 -21.24
CA GLY A 471 -1.63 67.91 -21.09
C GLY A 471 -0.18 68.23 -21.48
N MET A 472 0.08 68.50 -22.78
CA MET A 472 0.46 69.81 -23.36
C MET A 472 1.07 69.68 -24.76
#